data_AF-A0A845ZFK6-F1
#
_entry.id   AF-A0A845ZFK6-F1
#
_cell.length_a   1.000
_cell.length_b   1.000
_cell.length_c   1.000
_cell.angle_alpha   90.00
_cell.angle_beta   90.00
_cell.angle_gamma   90.00
#
_symmetry.space_group_name_H-M   'P 1'
#
loop_
_entity.id
_entity.type
_entity.pdbx_description
1 polymer ?
#
loop_
_entity_poly.entity_id
_entity_poly.type
_entity_poly.pdbx_seq_one_letter_code
_entity_poly.pdbx_strand_id
1 'polypeptide(L)' 'MTPNPTIEEIKAMIFQLPIQEQITLIEYLEERLETLTMMQLAETGFSEWSEPEEDIYDIKC' A
#
# COMPACT_ATOMS: atom_id res chain seq x y z
N MET A 1 12.94 -20.42 15.96
CA MET A 1 12.43 -19.28 15.18
C MET A 1 13.54 -18.26 15.08
N THR A 2 13.93 -17.85 13.88
CA THR A 2 14.92 -16.77 13.70
C THR A 2 14.24 -15.43 14.00
N PRO A 3 14.89 -14.52 14.74
CA PRO A 3 14.35 -13.19 14.97
C PRO A 3 14.20 -12.45 13.64
N ASN A 4 13.15 -11.64 13.50
CA ASN A 4 13.00 -10.78 12.34
C ASN A 4 14.12 -9.74 12.33
N PRO A 5 14.75 -9.48 11.16
CA PRO A 5 15.77 -8.47 11.06
C PRO A 5 15.18 -7.08 11.34
N THR A 6 15.98 -6.24 12.00
CA THR A 6 15.70 -4.83 12.18
C THR A 6 15.78 -4.08 10.85
N ILE A 7 15.17 -2.90 10.77
CA ILE A 7 15.21 -2.07 9.55
C ILE A 7 16.66 -1.74 9.14
N GLU A 8 17.55 -1.50 10.10
CA GLU A 8 18.96 -1.20 9.81
C GLU A 8 19.70 -2.43 9.24
N GLU A 9 19.39 -3.63 9.73
CA GLU A 9 19.92 -4.87 9.15
C GLU A 9 19.40 -5.08 7.72
N ILE A 10 18.11 -4.81 7.47
CA ILE A 10 17.53 -4.90 6.12
C ILE A 10 18.21 -3.90 5.17
N LYS A 11 18.41 -2.64 5.59
CA LYS A 11 19.13 -1.64 4.79
C LYS A 11 20.54 -2.12 4.46
N ALA A 12 21.27 -2.63 5.47
CA ALA A 12 22.61 -3.15 5.27
C ALA A 12 22.63 -4.32 4.27
N MET A 13 21.64 -5.22 4.34
CA MET A 13 21.50 -6.32 3.37
C MET A 13 21.22 -5.81 1.95
N ILE A 14 20.37 -4.79 1.78
CA ILE A 14 20.08 -4.21 0.46
C ILE A 14 21.34 -3.60 -0.17
N PHE A 15 22.13 -2.86 0.62
CA PHE A 15 23.37 -2.24 0.11
C PHE A 15 24.48 -3.24 -0.23
N GLN A 16 24.36 -4.49 0.22
CA GLN A 16 25.28 -5.57 -0.16
C GLN A 16 24.95 -6.21 -1.51
N LEU A 17 23.75 -5.96 -2.05
CA LEU A 17 23.35 -6.49 -3.36
C LEU A 17 24.09 -5.78 -4.50
N PRO A 18 24.26 -6.42 -5.66
CA PRO A 18 24.70 -5.73 -6.87
C PRO A 18 23.80 -4.55 -7.21
N ILE A 19 24.36 -3.49 -7.81
CA ILE A 19 23.60 -2.28 -8.17
C ILE A 19 22.37 -2.61 -9.01
N GLN A 20 22.50 -3.55 -9.96
CA GLN A 20 21.37 -3.97 -10.80
C GLN A 20 20.22 -4.56 -9.98
N GLU A 21 20.52 -5.39 -8.98
CA GLU A 21 19.52 -6.01 -8.11
C GLU A 21 18.89 -4.99 -7.15
N GLN A 22 19.67 -3.99 -6.70
CA GLN A 22 19.13 -2.88 -5.93
C GLN A 22 18.12 -2.07 -6.76
N ILE A 23 18.41 -1.80 -8.03
CA ILE A 23 17.50 -1.09 -8.95
C ILE A 23 16.22 -1.90 -9.15
N THR A 24 16.32 -3.19 -9.47
CA THR A 24 15.14 -4.07 -9.63
C THR A 24 14.30 -4.14 -8.36
N LEU A 25 14.92 -4.15 -7.18
CA LEU A 25 14.20 -4.14 -5.92
C LEU A 25 13.43 -2.83 -5.71
N ILE A 26 14.03 -1.69 -6.08
CA ILE A 26 13.36 -0.38 -6.01
C ILE A 26 12.14 -0.36 -6.93
N GLU A 27 12.29 -0.75 -8.19
CA GLU A 27 11.20 -0.78 -9.17
C GLU A 27 10.01 -1.64 -8.68
N TYR A 28 10.30 -2.82 -8.12
CA TYR A 28 9.28 -3.70 -7.56
C TYR A 28 8.59 -3.11 -6.32
N LEU A 29 9.33 -2.41 -5.46
CA LEU A 29 8.75 -1.75 -4.29
C LEU A 29 7.84 -0.60 -4.70
N GLU A 30 8.23 0.20 -5.68
CA GLU A 30 7.43 1.31 -6.22
C GLU A 30 6.09 0.80 -6.76
N GLU A 31 6.09 -0.21 -7.64
CA GLU A 31 4.87 -0.79 -8.22
C GLU A 31 3.88 -1.28 -7.14
N ARG A 32 4.41 -1.94 -6.10
CA ARG A 32 3.57 -2.44 -5.00
C ARG A 32 3.01 -1.33 -4.14
N LEU A 33 3.81 -0.31 -3.86
CA LEU A 33 3.35 0.85 -3.08
C LEU A 33 2.29 1.62 -3.84
N GLU A 34 2.47 1.85 -5.15
CA GLU A 34 1.46 2.47 -6.00
C GLU A 34 0.14 1.70 -5.98
N THR A 35 0.21 0.37 -6.12
CA THR A 35 -0.98 -0.48 -6.05
C THR A 35 -1.70 -0.33 -4.71
N LEU A 36 -0.97 -0.38 -3.60
CA LEU A 36 -1.55 -0.21 -2.27
C LEU A 36 -2.15 1.18 -2.06
N THR A 37 -1.49 2.22 -2.55
CA THR A 37 -2.00 3.60 -2.49
C THR A 37 -3.28 3.74 -3.31
N MET A 38 -3.33 3.18 -4.52
CA MET A 38 -4.54 3.20 -5.35
C MET A 38 -5.70 2.44 -4.69
N MET A 39 -5.42 1.30 -4.04
CA MET A 39 -6.43 0.58 -3.27
C MET A 39 -6.94 1.42 -2.09
N GLN A 40 -6.06 2.05 -1.32
CA GLN A 40 -6.44 2.93 -0.21
C GLN A 40 -7.27 4.13 -0.69
N LEU A 41 -6.88 4.77 -1.79
CA LEU A 41 -7.63 5.87 -2.38
C LEU A 41 -9.03 5.42 -2.83
N ALA A 42 -9.13 4.25 -3.47
CA ALA A 42 -10.42 3.66 -3.82
C ALA A 42 -11.27 3.39 -2.56
N GLU A 43 -10.72 2.77 -1.52
CA GLU A 43 -11.42 2.54 -0.25
C GLU A 43 -11.95 3.84 0.38
N THR A 44 -11.13 4.90 0.41
CA THR A 44 -11.58 6.21 0.93
C THR A 44 -12.69 6.81 0.07
N GLY A 45 -12.57 6.73 -1.26
CA GLY A 45 -13.58 7.23 -2.20
C GLY A 45 -14.88 6.43 -2.19
N PHE A 46 -14.86 5.15 -1.83
CA PHE A 46 -16.08 4.35 -1.64
C PHE A 46 -16.69 4.52 -0.24
N SER A 47 -15.87 4.80 0.77
CA SER A 47 -16.37 5.03 2.13
C SER A 47 -17.27 6.28 2.22
N GLU A 48 -16.95 7.35 1.48
CA GLU A 48 -17.81 8.54 1.36
C GLU A 48 -19.19 8.22 0.75
N TRP A 49 -19.26 7.27 -0.20
CA TRP A 49 -20.53 6.84 -0.83
C TRP A 49 -21.29 5.80 0.00
N SER A 50 -20.66 5.25 1.04
CA SER A 50 -21.26 4.30 1.96
C SER A 50 -21.91 4.97 3.18
N GLU A 51 -21.85 6.30 3.27
CA GLU A 51 -22.58 7.04 4.29
C GLU A 51 -24.10 6.86 4.09
N PRO A 52 -24.82 6.29 5.08
CA PRO A 52 -26.24 5.99 4.96
C PRO A 52 -27.14 7.24 4.87
N GLU A 53 -26.59 8.44 5.04
CA GLU A 53 -27.34 9.71 5.01
C GLU A 53 -27.64 10.22 3.59
N GLU A 54 -27.02 9.66 2.53
CA GLU A 54 -27.36 9.96 1.12
C GLU A 54 -28.29 8.91 0.48
N ASP A 55 -29.06 8.16 1.27
CA ASP A 55 -30.14 7.34 0.72
C ASP A 55 -31.33 8.23 0.29
N ILE A 56 -31.22 8.81 -0.90
CA ILE A 56 -32.27 9.61 -1.54
C ILE A 56 -33.57 8.82 -1.82
N TYR A 57 -33.60 7.52 -1.51
CA TYR A 57 -34.78 6.68 -1.62
C TYR A 57 -35.62 6.58 -0.34
N ASP A 58 -35.25 7.23 0.79
CA ASP A 58 -36.10 7.30 1.99
C ASP A 58 -37.24 8.34 1.87
N ILE A 59 -37.93 8.34 0.72
CA ILE A 59 -39.22 9.01 0.56
C ILE A 59 -40.29 8.02 1.02
N LYS A 60 -40.57 8.03 2.32
CA LYS A 60 -41.69 7.27 2.91
C LYS A 60 -43.02 7.86 2.40
N CYS A 61 -43.75 7.07 1.62
CA CYS A 61 -45.18 7.25 1.36
C CYS A 61 -46.02 6.79 2.56
#